data_AF-A0A7C2Q7L4-F1
#
_entry.id   AF-A0A7C2Q7L4-F1
#
_cell.length_a   1.000
_cell.length_b   1.000
_cell.length_c   1.000
_cell.angle_alpha   90.00
_cell.angle_beta   90.00
_cell.angle_gamma   90.00
#
_symmetry.space_group_name_H-M   'P 1'
#
loop_
_entity.id
_entity.type
_entity.pdbx_description
1 polymer ?
#
loop_
_entity_poly.entity_id
_entity_poly.type
_entity_poly.pdbx_seq_one_letter_code
_entity_poly.pdbx_strand_id
1 'polypeptide(L)'
;MERIWSAIARLRARGVRDEYAMYVLPNAVAVRYTESADLLNLRHKHAMRLCYLAQEEIWRASVEEARQIREVNPTIGKYLLPPCALRKLARIRPTCPEGDRFCGVPVWRLDLSEYRRLI
;
A
#
# COMPACT_ATOMS: atom_id res chain seq x y z
N MET A 1 6.30 -22.34 5.24
CA MET A 1 6.80 -22.23 3.86
C MET A 1 7.51 -23.49 3.37
N GLU A 2 8.42 -24.09 4.13
CA GLU A 2 9.15 -25.32 3.73
C GLU A 2 8.25 -26.46 3.20
N ARG A 3 7.15 -26.76 3.91
CA ARG A 3 6.18 -27.77 3.47
C ARG A 3 5.60 -27.49 2.09
N ILE A 4 5.34 -26.22 1.76
CA ILE A 4 4.78 -25.79 0.47
C ILE A 4 5.83 -26.00 -0.62
N TRP A 5 7.07 -25.56 -0.39
CA TRP A 5 8.17 -25.76 -1.35
C TRP A 5 8.46 -27.24 -1.61
N SER A 6 8.42 -28.07 -0.56
CA SER A 6 8.53 -29.52 -0.67
C SER A 6 7.39 -30.14 -1.50
N ALA A 7 6.15 -29.66 -1.33
CA ALA A 7 5.02 -30.09 -2.13
C ALA A 7 5.18 -29.72 -3.61
N ILE A 8 5.60 -28.48 -3.90
CA ILE A 8 5.89 -28.01 -5.26
C ILE A 8 6.97 -28.90 -5.92
N ALA A 9 8.06 -29.20 -5.20
CA ALA A 9 9.11 -30.08 -5.71
C ALA A 9 8.58 -31.49 -6.05
N ARG A 10 7.71 -32.06 -5.19
CA ARG A 10 7.08 -33.38 -5.45
C ARG A 10 6.12 -33.37 -6.64
N LEU A 11 5.44 -32.26 -6.90
CA LEU A 11 4.55 -32.10 -8.06
C LEU A 11 5.37 -32.00 -9.35
N ARG A 12 6.42 -31.17 -9.35
CA ARG A 12 7.37 -31.06 -10.48
C ARG A 12 8.01 -32.40 -10.83
N ALA A 13 8.45 -33.17 -9.82
CA ALA A 13 9.00 -34.52 -10.02
C ALA A 13 8.02 -35.51 -10.67
N ARG A 14 6.72 -35.22 -10.65
CA ARG A 14 5.65 -36.01 -11.31
C ARG A 14 5.23 -35.44 -12.67
N GLY A 15 5.96 -34.45 -13.19
CA GLY A 15 5.65 -33.82 -14.49
C GLY A 15 4.51 -32.80 -14.44
N VAL A 16 4.07 -32.38 -13.26
CA VAL A 16 3.06 -31.31 -13.14
C VAL A 16 3.67 -29.98 -13.61
N ARG A 17 2.98 -29.28 -14.50
CA ARG A 17 3.40 -27.96 -14.99
C ARG A 17 3.39 -26.92 -13.88
N ASP A 18 4.31 -25.95 -13.97
CA ASP A 18 4.51 -24.92 -12.94
C ASP A 18 3.26 -24.09 -12.66
N GLU A 19 2.49 -23.74 -13.69
CA GLU A 19 1.21 -23.02 -13.56
C GLU A 19 0.21 -23.72 -12.63
N TYR A 20 0.23 -25.06 -12.56
CA TYR A 20 -0.62 -25.83 -11.65
C TYR A 20 0.05 -26.01 -10.28
N ALA A 21 1.37 -26.22 -10.25
CA ALA A 21 2.12 -26.37 -9.01
C ALA A 21 2.06 -25.10 -8.16
N MET A 22 2.00 -23.91 -8.79
CA MET A 22 1.91 -22.62 -8.09
C MET A 22 0.61 -22.43 -7.30
N TYR A 23 -0.48 -23.17 -7.58
CA TYR A 23 -1.74 -23.06 -6.84
C TYR A 23 -1.64 -23.46 -5.35
N VAL A 24 -0.55 -24.12 -4.95
CA VAL A 24 -0.30 -24.44 -3.53
C VAL A 24 0.38 -23.30 -2.77
N LEU A 25 0.81 -22.23 -3.46
CA LEU A 25 1.38 -21.05 -2.83
C LEU A 25 0.31 -20.27 -2.06
N PRO A 26 0.60 -19.80 -0.84
CA PRO A 26 -0.31 -18.94 -0.09
C PRO A 26 -0.22 -17.49 -0.60
N ASN A 27 -1.21 -16.67 -0.25
CA ASN A 27 -1.19 -15.22 -0.53
C ASN A 27 0.02 -14.50 0.08
N ALA A 28 0.66 -15.08 1.11
CA ALA A 28 1.86 -14.53 1.75
C ALA A 28 3.17 -14.77 0.96
N VAL A 29 3.12 -15.44 -0.20
CA VAL A 29 4.32 -15.62 -1.03
C VAL A 29 4.82 -14.25 -1.51
N ALA A 30 6.12 -13.99 -1.34
CA ALA A 30 6.70 -12.73 -1.79
C ALA A 30 6.73 -12.69 -3.33
N VAL A 31 6.21 -11.61 -3.90
CA VAL A 31 6.26 -11.31 -5.33
C VAL A 31 7.10 -10.06 -5.56
N ARG A 32 7.80 -10.01 -6.70
CA ARG A 32 8.49 -8.81 -7.17
C ARG A 32 7.84 -8.38 -8.47
N TYR A 33 7.51 -7.11 -8.56
CA TYR A 33 6.94 -6.52 -9.76
C TYR A 33 7.45 -5.09 -9.92
N THR A 34 7.33 -4.56 -11.13
CA THR A 34 7.60 -3.14 -11.42
C THR A 34 6.27 -2.46 -11.67
N GLU A 35 6.10 -1.27 -11.10
CA GLU A 35 4.92 -0.44 -11.28
C GLU A 35 5.31 0.87 -11.97
N SER A 36 4.43 1.37 -12.82
CA SER A 36 4.55 2.70 -13.43
C SER A 36 3.16 3.30 -13.52
N ALA A 37 3.05 4.58 -13.18
CA ALA A 37 1.78 5.30 -13.17
C ALA A 37 2.01 6.76 -13.54
N ASP A 38 1.03 7.36 -14.22
CA ASP A 38 0.96 8.82 -14.32
C ASP A 38 0.63 9.46 -12.96
N LEU A 39 0.74 10.78 -12.90
CA LEU A 39 0.50 11.53 -11.67
C LEU A 39 -0.94 11.37 -11.12
N LEU A 40 -1.95 11.26 -11.99
CA LEU A 40 -3.35 11.13 -11.56
C LEU A 40 -3.57 9.80 -10.84
N ASN A 41 -3.08 8.72 -11.46
CA ASN A 41 -3.16 7.36 -10.92
C ASN A 41 -2.32 7.20 -9.66
N LEU A 42 -1.11 7.77 -9.65
CA LEU A 42 -0.24 7.78 -8.47
C LEU A 42 -0.92 8.50 -7.29
N ARG A 43 -1.51 9.67 -7.53
CA ARG A 43 -2.27 10.40 -6.50
C ARG A 43 -3.47 9.61 -6.00
N HIS A 44 -4.21 8.95 -6.90
CA HIS A 44 -5.35 8.11 -6.52
C HIS A 44 -4.92 6.94 -5.63
N LYS A 45 -3.85 6.21 -6.00
CA LYS A 45 -3.28 5.13 -5.20
C LYS A 45 -2.99 5.61 -3.78
N HIS A 46 -2.25 6.70 -3.61
CA HIS A 46 -1.87 7.21 -2.30
C HIS A 46 -3.08 7.68 -1.48
N ALA A 47 -4.08 8.30 -2.11
CA ALA A 47 -5.32 8.66 -1.44
C ALA A 47 -6.07 7.43 -0.90
N MET A 48 -6.00 6.29 -1.59
CA MET A 48 -6.67 5.05 -1.15
C MET A 48 -5.82 4.24 -0.15
N ARG A 49 -4.49 4.28 -0.27
CA ARG A 49 -3.59 3.37 0.46
C ARG A 49 -2.90 3.99 1.66
N LEU A 50 -2.85 5.31 1.78
CA LEU A 50 -2.28 5.99 2.96
C LEU A 50 -3.29 6.22 4.08
N CYS A 51 -4.59 5.98 3.85
CA CYS A 51 -5.60 6.02 4.92
C CYS A 51 -5.27 4.99 6.00
N TYR A 52 -5.48 5.32 7.27
CA TYR A 52 -5.19 4.43 8.39
C TYR A 52 -6.12 3.21 8.49
N LEU A 53 -7.21 3.18 7.70
CA LEU A 53 -8.05 2.00 7.52
C LEU A 53 -7.51 1.01 6.47
N ALA A 54 -6.52 1.40 5.67
CA ALA A 54 -5.95 0.50 4.67
C ALA A 54 -5.18 -0.64 5.35
N GLN A 55 -5.20 -1.83 4.74
CA GLN A 55 -4.43 -2.98 5.19
C GLN A 55 -2.95 -2.60 5.36
N GLU A 56 -2.29 -3.13 6.39
CA GLU A 56 -0.97 -2.67 6.81
C GLU A 56 0.10 -2.83 5.73
N GLU A 57 0.12 -3.97 5.04
CA GLU A 57 1.16 -4.30 4.07
C GLU A 57 1.16 -3.31 2.90
N ILE A 58 -0.01 -2.99 2.35
CA ILE A 58 -0.14 -2.02 1.26
C ILE A 58 0.07 -0.59 1.75
N TRP A 59 -0.33 -0.29 2.99
CA TRP A 59 -0.07 1.02 3.58
C TRP A 59 1.43 1.26 3.74
N ARG A 60 2.17 0.30 4.30
CA ARG A 60 3.62 0.39 4.49
C ARG A 60 4.35 0.53 3.16
N ALA A 61 3.98 -0.26 2.15
CA ALA A 61 4.55 -0.14 0.82
C ALA A 61 4.28 1.24 0.19
N SER A 62 3.07 1.78 0.38
CA SER A 62 2.69 3.09 -0.16
C SER A 62 3.34 4.26 0.60
N VAL A 63 3.57 4.13 1.92
CA VAL A 63 4.32 5.14 2.70
C VAL A 63 5.75 5.23 2.22
N GLU A 64 6.38 4.08 1.98
CA GLU A 64 7.75 4.01 1.48
C GLU A 64 7.87 4.61 0.07
N GLU A 65 6.95 4.24 -0.83
CA GLU A 65 6.83 4.83 -2.17
C GLU A 65 6.67 6.36 -2.11
N ALA A 66 5.73 6.86 -1.30
CA ALA A 66 5.51 8.29 -1.14
C ALA A 66 6.75 9.05 -0.65
N ARG A 67 7.53 8.44 0.27
CA ARG A 67 8.76 9.02 0.81
C ARG A 67 9.83 9.15 -0.26
N GLN A 68 10.11 8.07 -1.00
CA GLN A 68 11.09 8.07 -2.07
C GLN A 68 10.71 9.05 -3.19
N ILE A 69 9.42 9.12 -3.56
CA ILE A 69 8.96 10.09 -4.56
C ILE A 69 9.09 11.52 -4.04
N ARG A 70 8.79 11.78 -2.76
CA ARG A 70 8.93 13.11 -2.16
C ARG A 70 10.40 13.57 -2.09
N GLU A 71 11.32 12.64 -1.87
CA GLU A 71 12.77 12.91 -1.89
C GLU A 71 13.24 13.34 -3.28
N VAL A 72 12.81 12.64 -4.33
CA VAL A 72 13.21 12.95 -5.71
C VAL A 72 12.45 14.15 -6.30
N ASN A 73 11.15 14.26 -6.02
CA ASN A 73 10.29 15.34 -6.51
C ASN A 73 9.36 15.87 -5.41
N PRO A 74 9.83 16.86 -4.62
CA PRO A 74 9.05 17.44 -3.53
C PRO A 74 7.72 18.08 -3.97
N THR A 75 7.67 18.62 -5.20
CA THR A 75 6.47 19.26 -5.77
C THR A 75 5.34 18.26 -5.98
N ILE A 76 5.66 17.04 -6.43
CA ILE A 76 4.69 15.95 -6.54
C ILE A 76 4.42 15.33 -5.17
N GLY A 77 5.49 15.05 -4.41
CA GLY A 77 5.41 14.36 -3.12
C GLY A 77 4.49 15.02 -2.10
N LYS A 78 4.37 16.35 -2.10
CA LYS A 78 3.44 17.07 -1.20
C LYS A 78 1.95 16.77 -1.47
N TYR A 79 1.60 16.14 -2.59
CA TYR A 79 0.23 15.73 -2.93
C TYR A 79 -0.01 14.22 -2.81
N LEU A 80 1.01 13.43 -2.45
CA LEU A 80 0.89 11.99 -2.21
C LEU A 80 0.47 11.76 -0.76
N LEU A 81 -0.81 11.97 -0.49
CA LEU A 81 -1.37 12.09 0.86
C LEU A 81 -2.64 11.24 1.01
N PRO A 82 -3.00 10.83 2.25
CA PRO A 82 -4.29 10.21 2.54
C PRO A 82 -5.45 11.17 2.26
N PRO A 83 -6.68 10.67 2.13
CA PRO A 83 -7.77 11.45 1.58
C PRO A 83 -8.20 12.56 2.56
N CYS A 84 -7.98 12.36 3.86
CA CYS A 84 -8.22 13.38 4.88
C CYS A 84 -7.24 14.56 4.82
N ALA A 85 -5.96 14.30 4.52
CA ALA A 85 -4.95 15.34 4.35
C ALA A 85 -5.17 16.13 3.04
N LEU A 86 -5.57 15.44 1.96
CA LEU A 86 -5.99 16.09 0.71
C LEU A 86 -7.19 17.02 0.92
N ARG A 87 -8.22 16.59 1.65
CA ARG A 87 -9.37 17.43 1.99
C ARG A 87 -8.98 18.61 2.89
N LYS A 88 -8.06 18.41 3.84
CA LYS A 88 -7.50 19.48 4.67
C LYS A 88 -6.80 20.55 3.82
N LEU A 89 -5.96 20.15 2.87
CA LEU A 89 -5.31 21.07 1.92
C LEU A 89 -6.34 21.85 1.10
N ALA A 90 -7.38 21.17 0.61
CA ALA A 90 -8.45 21.78 -0.17
C ALA A 90 -9.48 22.57 0.67
N ARG A 91 -9.31 22.64 2.01
CA ARG A 91 -10.26 23.28 2.95
C ARG A 91 -11.68 22.70 2.88
N ILE A 92 -11.83 21.42 2.51
CA ILE A 92 -13.12 20.73 2.40
C ILE A 92 -13.49 20.10 3.75
N ARG A 93 -14.76 20.28 4.18
CA ARG A 93 -15.32 19.63 5.38
C ARG A 93 -16.38 18.57 5.02
N PRO A 94 -16.55 17.53 5.86
CA PRO A 94 -15.67 17.13 6.98
C PRO A 94 -14.27 16.76 6.48
N THR A 95 -13.24 16.97 7.31
CA THR A 95 -11.84 16.71 6.92
C THR A 95 -11.61 15.22 6.67
N CYS A 96 -12.05 14.36 7.59
CA CYS A 96 -12.04 12.92 7.37
C CYS A 96 -13.25 12.53 6.51
N PRO A 97 -13.05 11.88 5.35
CA PRO A 97 -14.15 11.44 4.51
C PRO A 97 -14.82 10.14 5.00
N GLU A 98 -14.22 9.42 5.95
CA GLU A 98 -14.72 8.11 6.41
C GLU A 98 -15.89 8.19 7.39
N GLY A 99 -16.23 9.39 7.88
CA GLY A 99 -17.36 9.61 8.79
C GLY A 99 -17.24 8.75 10.06
N ASP A 100 -18.24 7.92 10.30
CA ASP A 100 -18.31 7.00 11.46
C ASP A 100 -17.18 5.97 11.48
N ARG A 101 -16.53 5.73 10.33
CA ARG A 101 -15.36 4.85 10.21
C ARG A 101 -14.05 5.59 10.43
N PHE A 102 -14.06 6.74 11.09
CA PHE A 102 -12.84 7.46 11.42
C PHE A 102 -11.83 6.54 12.11
N CYS A 103 -10.62 6.45 11.55
CA CYS A 103 -9.53 5.60 12.06
C CYS A 103 -9.00 5.95 13.47
N GLY A 104 -9.61 6.91 14.18
CA GLY A 104 -9.19 7.35 15.51
C GLY A 104 -7.99 8.31 15.53
N VAL A 105 -7.22 8.40 14.44
CA VAL A 105 -6.01 9.23 14.34
C VAL A 105 -6.24 10.42 13.41
N PRO A 106 -5.99 11.68 13.84
CA PRO A 106 -6.12 12.85 12.97
C PRO A 106 -4.93 12.97 12.00
N VAL A 107 -4.76 11.98 11.11
CA VAL A 107 -3.62 11.84 10.18
C VAL A 107 -3.37 13.11 9.35
N TRP A 108 -4.42 13.89 9.05
CA TRP A 108 -4.32 15.17 8.34
C TRP A 108 -3.56 16.27 9.07
N ARG A 109 -3.11 16.03 10.32
CA ARG A 109 -2.24 16.92 11.09
C ARG A 109 -0.78 16.45 11.13
N LEU A 110 -0.48 15.28 10.57
CA LEU A 110 0.84 14.66 10.61
C LEU A 110 1.57 14.87 9.28
N ASP A 111 2.88 15.07 9.33
CA ASP A 111 3.76 14.89 8.18
C ASP A 111 3.94 13.40 7.86
N LEU A 112 4.25 13.07 6.60
CA LEU A 112 4.55 11.70 6.16
C LEU A 112 5.72 11.05 6.95
N SER A 113 6.65 11.83 7.49
CA SER A 113 7.73 11.33 8.36
C SER A 113 7.23 10.87 9.74
N GLU A 114 6.08 11.39 10.18
CA GLU A 114 5.44 11.06 11.46
C GLU A 114 4.49 9.87 11.34
N TYR A 115 4.23 9.38 10.12
CA TYR A 115 3.33 8.26 9.89
C TYR A 115 3.86 7.00 10.56
N ARG A 116 3.15 6.59 11.60
CA ARG A 116 3.38 5.38 12.39
C ARG A 116 2.05 4.73 12.69
N ARG A 117 2.02 3.41 12.63
CA ARG A 117 0.93 2.57 13.13
C ARG A 117 1.53 1.62 14.16
N LEU A 118 0.99 1.65 15.36
CA LEU A 118 1.31 0.68 16.40
C LEU A 118 0.25 -0.42 16.24
N ILE A 119 0.68 -1.59 15.78
CA ILE A 119 -0.17 -2.79 15.64
C ILE A 119 0.26 -3.76 16.73
#